data_AF-A0AAN5BPH4-F1
#
_entry.id   AF-A0AAN5BPH4-F1
#
_cell.length_a   1.000
_cell.length_b   1.000
_cell.length_c   1.000
_cell.angle_alpha   90.00
_cell.angle_beta   90.00
_cell.angle_gamma   90.00
#
_symmetry.space_group_name_H-M   'P 1'
#
loop_
_entity.id
_entity.type
_entity.pdbx_description
1 polymer ?
#
loop_
_entity_poly.entity_id
_entity_poly.type
_entity_poly.pdbx_seq_one_letter_code
_entity_poly.pdbx_strand_id
1 'polypeptide(L)'
;MGSILFPSEVNNIVGIKPTVGLTSRYGVIPISEHQDTIGPMARTVRDAAWVLGAIAGRDGRDNYTLASPHPSVPFYVGACQLDRLQGKRIGIPRNVLPFLAMEPHGLAVLSAFEAAISVLTEAGATIVQDANFTAWEEFPESKSVTQVLHADFISNIESYLSKLETNPNNIHTLQDLRKYTQSDPREDYPGRDTVQWDAALAVGINNTSPEFWPMYQNNLRLGGEGGVLGTLARHKLDAIILPTSLAAYVPSVVGTPVITVPLGAYPKGTKTVYNKFGNLVQVAENIPFGISFMGAHWSEEKLIGMAYAFEQRTLFRQKLKRYIEPHSEIAGLLQDRANGVCT
;
A
#
# COMPACT_ATOMS: atom_id res chain seq x y z
N MET A 1 1.75 4.34 5.72
CA MET A 1 2.08 3.06 5.06
C MET A 1 0.84 2.19 4.98
N GLY A 2 0.64 1.44 3.90
CA GLY A 2 -0.47 0.47 3.79
C GLY A 2 -1.85 1.04 3.46
N SER A 3 -2.00 2.36 3.32
CA SER A 3 -3.30 3.04 3.11
C SER A 3 -4.05 2.66 1.82
N ILE A 4 -3.39 1.99 0.86
CA ILE A 4 -4.05 1.36 -0.31
C ILE A 4 -4.27 -0.13 -0.05
N LEU A 5 -3.29 -0.81 0.55
CA LEU A 5 -3.24 -2.26 0.66
C LEU A 5 -4.16 -2.79 1.76
N PHE A 6 -4.10 -2.22 2.96
CA PHE A 6 -4.90 -2.62 4.11
C PHE A 6 -6.40 -2.44 3.88
N PRO A 7 -6.92 -1.30 3.36
CA PRO A 7 -8.33 -1.23 3.03
C PRO A 7 -8.68 -2.16 1.86
N SER A 8 -7.77 -2.44 0.93
CA SER A 8 -8.05 -3.38 -0.17
C SER A 8 -8.26 -4.80 0.34
N GLU A 9 -7.39 -5.29 1.24
CA GLU A 9 -7.51 -6.65 1.76
C GLU A 9 -8.78 -6.83 2.60
N VAL A 10 -9.10 -5.89 3.50
CA VAL A 10 -10.28 -5.99 4.38
C VAL A 10 -11.60 -5.72 3.65
N ASN A 11 -11.54 -5.27 2.39
CA ASN A 11 -12.69 -5.13 1.50
C ASN A 11 -12.71 -6.14 0.35
N ASN A 12 -11.84 -7.17 0.39
CA ASN A 12 -11.80 -8.25 -0.59
C ASN A 12 -11.58 -7.74 -2.04
N ILE A 13 -10.77 -6.70 -2.23
CA ILE A 13 -10.45 -6.10 -3.52
C ILE A 13 -8.94 -6.06 -3.76
N VAL A 14 -8.56 -5.72 -4.98
CA VAL A 14 -7.17 -5.52 -5.38
C VAL A 14 -6.75 -4.09 -5.09
N GLY A 15 -5.54 -3.92 -4.58
CA GLY A 15 -4.90 -2.62 -4.39
C GLY A 15 -3.50 -2.62 -4.98
N ILE A 16 -3.17 -1.62 -5.80
CA ILE A 16 -1.82 -1.41 -6.33
C ILE A 16 -1.26 -0.16 -5.67
N LYS A 17 -0.22 -0.33 -4.84
CA LYS A 17 0.62 0.77 -4.39
C LYS A 17 1.83 0.84 -5.33
N PRO A 18 1.91 1.79 -6.28
CA PRO A 18 3.00 1.78 -7.24
C PRO A 18 4.31 2.28 -6.62
N THR A 19 5.37 2.30 -7.44
CA THR A 19 6.63 2.98 -7.14
C THR A 19 6.35 4.44 -6.83
N VAL A 20 7.00 5.00 -5.81
CA VAL A 20 6.95 6.43 -5.54
C VAL A 20 7.55 7.16 -6.74
N GLY A 21 6.75 8.02 -7.37
CA GLY A 21 7.09 8.66 -8.65
C GLY A 21 6.51 7.98 -9.89
N LEU A 22 5.72 6.91 -9.80
CA LEU A 22 5.00 6.44 -11.00
C LEU A 22 3.79 7.32 -11.34
N THR A 23 3.09 7.78 -10.30
CA THR A 23 1.90 8.63 -10.39
C THR A 23 2.20 9.98 -9.74
N SER A 24 1.72 11.06 -10.34
CA SER A 24 1.89 12.42 -9.80
C SER A 24 1.12 12.58 -8.50
N ARG A 25 1.74 13.25 -7.52
CA ARG A 25 1.16 13.61 -6.23
C ARG A 25 0.74 15.07 -6.17
N TYR A 26 0.88 15.80 -7.28
CA TYR A 26 0.47 17.19 -7.35
C TYR A 26 -1.03 17.34 -7.04
N GLY A 27 -1.35 18.21 -6.08
CA GLY A 27 -2.73 18.47 -5.64
C GLY A 27 -3.27 17.50 -4.59
N VAL A 28 -2.47 16.54 -4.11
CA VAL A 28 -2.83 15.65 -3.00
C VAL A 28 -2.31 16.23 -1.68
N ILE A 29 -3.13 16.20 -0.63
CA ILE A 29 -2.70 16.57 0.73
C ILE A 29 -1.64 15.55 1.17
N PRO A 30 -0.38 15.97 1.42
CA PRO A 30 0.72 15.04 1.61
C PRO A 30 0.86 14.59 3.08
N ILE A 31 1.58 13.49 3.26
CA ILE A 31 2.19 13.07 4.51
C ILE A 31 3.71 12.98 4.34
N SER A 32 4.19 12.30 3.31
CA SER A 32 5.62 12.13 3.07
C SER A 32 5.96 12.04 1.59
N GLU A 33 6.71 13.00 1.08
CA GLU A 33 7.20 12.97 -0.30
C GLU A 33 8.13 11.78 -0.58
N HIS A 34 8.70 11.14 0.43
CA HIS A 34 9.52 9.96 0.24
C HIS A 34 8.71 8.66 0.14
N GLN A 35 7.44 8.63 0.58
CA GLN A 35 6.65 7.41 0.69
C GLN A 35 5.28 7.47 0.01
N ASP A 36 4.72 8.67 -0.15
CA ASP A 36 3.39 8.89 -0.72
C ASP A 36 3.36 8.53 -2.20
N THR A 37 2.26 7.91 -2.60
CA THR A 37 1.98 7.55 -3.97
C THR A 37 0.48 7.32 -4.15
N ILE A 38 -0.02 7.56 -5.37
CA ILE A 38 -1.43 7.39 -5.71
C ILE A 38 -1.54 6.09 -6.47
N GLY A 39 -2.48 5.22 -6.08
CA GLY A 39 -2.63 3.92 -6.70
C GLY A 39 -4.08 3.45 -6.75
N PRO A 40 -4.42 2.58 -7.71
CA PRO A 40 -5.78 2.12 -7.89
C PRO A 40 -6.19 1.05 -6.89
N MET A 41 -7.47 1.09 -6.52
CA MET A 41 -8.18 0.02 -5.84
C MET A 41 -9.33 -0.42 -6.74
N ALA A 42 -9.40 -1.70 -7.08
CA ALA A 42 -10.42 -2.22 -7.98
C ALA A 42 -10.78 -3.67 -7.66
N ARG A 43 -11.89 -4.15 -8.24
CA ARG A 43 -12.37 -5.52 -7.98
C ARG A 43 -11.49 -6.60 -8.59
N THR A 44 -10.75 -6.28 -9.64
CA THR A 44 -9.86 -7.23 -10.33
C THR A 44 -8.50 -6.59 -10.59
N VAL A 45 -7.47 -7.42 -10.75
CA VAL A 45 -6.13 -6.97 -11.15
C VAL A 45 -6.17 -6.27 -12.51
N ARG A 46 -6.99 -6.77 -13.44
CA ARG A 46 -7.16 -6.17 -14.76
C ARG A 46 -7.73 -4.76 -14.70
N ASP A 47 -8.76 -4.54 -13.89
CA ASP A 47 -9.36 -3.20 -13.72
C ASP A 47 -8.37 -2.24 -13.05
N ALA A 48 -7.65 -2.70 -12.02
CA ALA A 48 -6.62 -1.91 -11.37
C ALA A 48 -5.49 -1.53 -12.35
N ALA A 49 -5.09 -2.45 -13.23
CA ALA A 49 -4.07 -2.19 -14.25
C ALA A 49 -4.52 -1.14 -15.30
N TRP A 50 -5.79 -1.15 -15.70
CA TRP A 50 -6.35 -0.10 -16.56
C TRP A 50 -6.30 1.27 -15.89
N VAL A 51 -6.75 1.36 -14.64
CA VAL A 51 -6.71 2.63 -13.90
C VAL A 51 -5.28 3.10 -13.71
N LEU A 52 -4.34 2.20 -13.36
CA LEU A 52 -2.92 2.56 -13.23
C LEU A 52 -2.38 3.16 -14.53
N GLY A 53 -2.67 2.55 -15.68
CA GLY A 53 -2.25 3.06 -16.98
C GLY A 53 -2.81 4.45 -17.30
N ALA A 54 -3.98 4.80 -16.77
CA ALA A 54 -4.60 6.11 -16.97
C ALA A 54 -4.00 7.22 -16.08
N ILE A 55 -3.51 6.88 -14.88
CA ILE A 55 -3.01 7.86 -13.90
C ILE A 55 -1.47 7.95 -13.82
N ALA A 56 -0.76 6.96 -14.34
CA ALA A 56 0.69 6.96 -14.38
C ALA A 56 1.21 7.97 -15.42
N GLY A 57 2.37 8.57 -15.14
CA GLY A 57 2.99 9.50 -16.08
C GLY A 57 3.88 10.53 -15.41
N ARG A 58 4.71 11.17 -16.24
CA ARG A 58 5.55 12.30 -15.84
C ARG A 58 4.70 13.56 -15.67
N ASP A 59 4.96 14.29 -14.61
CA ASP A 59 4.37 15.59 -14.30
C ASP A 59 5.46 16.55 -13.83
N GLY A 60 5.65 17.67 -14.54
CA GLY A 60 6.65 18.67 -14.17
C GLY A 60 6.41 19.36 -12.82
N ARG A 61 5.21 19.18 -12.24
CA ARG A 61 4.85 19.70 -10.91
C ARG A 61 5.17 18.72 -9.78
N ASP A 62 5.64 17.52 -10.11
CA ASP A 62 6.11 16.50 -9.18
C ASP A 62 7.42 15.87 -9.69
N ASN A 63 8.54 16.33 -9.12
CA ASN A 63 9.89 15.93 -9.53
C ASN A 63 10.17 14.42 -9.38
N TYR A 64 9.48 13.70 -8.49
CA TYR A 64 9.69 12.25 -8.37
C TYR A 64 9.24 11.50 -9.63
N THR A 65 8.27 12.05 -10.36
CA THR A 65 7.81 11.43 -11.60
C THR A 65 8.86 11.45 -12.72
N LEU A 66 9.83 12.36 -12.63
CA LEU A 66 10.92 12.47 -13.57
C LEU A 66 11.95 11.35 -13.42
N ALA A 67 11.95 10.64 -12.28
CA ALA A 67 12.84 9.52 -12.01
C ALA A 67 12.43 8.23 -12.75
N SER A 68 11.24 8.18 -13.36
CA SER A 68 10.82 7.01 -14.13
C SER A 68 11.78 6.75 -15.29
N PRO A 69 12.34 5.52 -15.40
CA PRO A 69 13.29 5.17 -16.46
C PRO A 69 12.58 4.93 -17.80
N HIS A 70 11.25 4.83 -17.79
CA HIS A 70 10.48 4.56 -18.99
C HIS A 70 10.21 5.85 -19.76
N PRO A 71 10.42 5.87 -21.10
CA PRO A 71 10.13 7.05 -21.93
C PRO A 71 8.62 7.33 -22.02
N SER A 72 7.79 6.31 -21.83
CA SER A 72 6.33 6.37 -21.81
C SER A 72 5.77 5.40 -20.78
N VAL A 73 4.51 5.61 -20.38
CA VAL A 73 3.80 4.71 -19.48
C VAL A 73 3.69 3.31 -20.11
N PRO A 74 4.12 2.24 -19.43
CA PRO A 74 3.93 0.87 -19.91
C PRO A 74 2.44 0.52 -20.07
N PHE A 75 2.12 -0.35 -21.04
CA PHE A 75 0.77 -0.87 -21.22
C PHE A 75 0.46 -1.96 -20.18
N TYR A 76 0.22 -1.55 -18.93
CA TYR A 76 0.12 -2.44 -17.78
C TYR A 76 -0.91 -3.57 -17.92
N VAL A 77 -2.07 -3.31 -18.52
CA VAL A 77 -3.09 -4.33 -18.72
C VAL A 77 -2.63 -5.44 -19.68
N GLY A 78 -1.66 -5.16 -20.55
CA GLY A 78 -1.03 -6.16 -21.42
C GLY A 78 -0.31 -7.27 -20.64
N ALA A 79 0.05 -7.01 -19.37
CA ALA A 79 0.65 -8.00 -18.48
C ALA A 79 -0.37 -8.99 -17.90
N CYS A 80 -1.68 -8.74 -18.00
CA CYS A 80 -2.73 -9.62 -17.48
C CYS A 80 -2.88 -10.90 -18.34
N GLN A 81 -1.93 -11.82 -18.21
CA GLN A 81 -1.87 -13.10 -18.91
C GLN A 81 -1.69 -14.27 -17.91
N LEU A 82 -2.27 -15.44 -18.23
CA LEU A 82 -2.34 -16.56 -17.28
C LEU A 82 -1.01 -17.27 -17.03
N ASP A 83 -0.03 -17.11 -17.93
CA ASP A 83 1.28 -17.76 -17.90
C ASP A 83 2.33 -16.97 -17.10
N ARG A 84 1.99 -15.81 -16.55
CA ARG A 84 2.95 -14.85 -15.99
C ARG A 84 3.63 -15.27 -14.68
N LEU A 85 3.28 -16.44 -14.15
CA LEU A 85 3.99 -17.10 -13.04
C LEU A 85 5.04 -18.13 -13.52
N GLN A 86 4.99 -18.56 -14.78
CA GLN A 86 5.90 -19.58 -15.31
C GLN A 86 7.35 -19.08 -15.28
N GLY A 87 8.23 -19.88 -14.66
CA GLY A 87 9.65 -19.58 -14.54
C GLY A 87 9.97 -18.43 -13.58
N LYS A 88 8.99 -17.85 -12.89
CA LYS A 88 9.21 -16.76 -11.93
C LYS A 88 9.84 -17.28 -10.65
N ARG A 89 10.75 -16.50 -10.08
CA ARG A 89 11.36 -16.79 -8.77
C ARG A 89 10.77 -15.86 -7.72
N ILE A 90 10.05 -16.42 -6.75
CA ILE A 90 9.33 -15.66 -5.73
C ILE A 90 9.89 -16.00 -4.36
N GLY A 91 10.33 -14.99 -3.60
CA GLY A 91 10.89 -15.17 -2.26
C GLY A 91 9.85 -15.01 -1.16
N ILE A 92 10.07 -15.70 -0.04
CA ILE A 92 9.31 -15.53 1.21
C ILE A 92 10.31 -15.13 2.31
N PRO A 93 10.15 -13.97 2.95
CA PRO A 93 11.00 -13.57 4.07
C PRO A 93 10.41 -14.17 5.35
N ARG A 94 10.79 -15.41 5.64
CA ARG A 94 10.24 -16.22 6.74
C ARG A 94 10.43 -15.57 8.11
N ASN A 95 11.50 -14.79 8.29
CA ASN A 95 11.76 -14.06 9.52
C ASN A 95 10.72 -12.97 9.85
N VAL A 96 9.88 -12.57 8.89
CA VAL A 96 8.79 -11.59 9.08
C VAL A 96 7.52 -12.25 9.64
N LEU A 97 7.24 -13.50 9.26
CA LEU A 97 5.98 -14.19 9.56
C LEU A 97 5.65 -14.37 11.04
N PRO A 98 6.62 -14.54 11.97
CA PRO A 98 6.32 -14.61 13.40
C PRO A 98 5.57 -13.39 13.94
N PHE A 99 5.72 -12.21 13.32
CA PHE A 99 5.01 -11.00 13.73
C PHE A 99 3.49 -11.11 13.52
N LEU A 100 3.05 -11.83 12.49
CA LEU A 100 1.64 -12.10 12.24
C LEU A 100 1.03 -12.99 13.33
N ALA A 101 1.80 -13.91 13.90
CA ALA A 101 1.31 -14.78 14.97
C ALA A 101 0.98 -14.02 16.27
N MET A 102 1.46 -12.78 16.39
CA MET A 102 1.12 -11.88 17.51
C MET A 102 -0.21 -11.15 17.28
N GLU A 103 -0.75 -11.14 16.06
CA GLU A 103 -2.03 -10.52 15.73
C GLU A 103 -3.21 -11.43 16.06
N PRO A 104 -4.37 -10.88 16.47
CA PRO A 104 -5.59 -11.67 16.65
C PRO A 104 -5.92 -12.46 15.37
N HIS A 105 -6.01 -13.78 15.50
CA HIS A 105 -6.30 -14.70 14.40
C HIS A 105 -5.27 -14.75 13.26
N GLY A 106 -4.03 -14.29 13.48
CA GLY A 106 -2.96 -14.36 12.48
C GLY A 106 -2.64 -15.78 11.99
N LEU A 107 -2.91 -16.82 12.78
CA LEU A 107 -2.76 -18.21 12.38
C LEU A 107 -3.66 -18.61 11.19
N ALA A 108 -4.87 -18.06 11.10
CA ALA A 108 -5.75 -18.32 9.96
C ALA A 108 -5.20 -17.72 8.66
N VAL A 109 -4.66 -16.51 8.75
CA VAL A 109 -4.00 -15.82 7.63
C VAL A 109 -2.75 -16.59 7.21
N LEU A 110 -1.91 -17.01 8.17
CA LEU A 110 -0.71 -17.79 7.89
C LEU A 110 -1.04 -19.12 7.22
N SER A 111 -2.03 -19.86 7.72
CA SER A 111 -2.45 -21.13 7.11
C SER A 111 -2.92 -20.96 5.67
N ALA A 112 -3.73 -19.92 5.38
CA ALA A 112 -4.15 -19.61 4.02
C ALA A 112 -2.98 -19.19 3.13
N PHE A 113 -2.02 -18.43 3.67
CA PHE A 113 -0.81 -18.02 2.95
C PHE A 113 0.05 -19.22 2.56
N GLU A 114 0.29 -20.17 3.48
CA GLU A 114 1.03 -21.41 3.16
C GLU A 114 0.31 -22.23 2.09
N ALA A 115 -1.02 -22.33 2.17
CA ALA A 115 -1.80 -23.03 1.15
C ALA A 115 -1.69 -22.36 -0.24
N ALA A 116 -1.58 -21.03 -0.30
CA ALA A 116 -1.41 -20.30 -1.56
C ALA A 116 -0.05 -20.55 -2.23
N ILE A 117 0.96 -21.04 -1.50
CA ILE A 117 2.27 -21.39 -2.07
C ILE A 117 2.10 -22.50 -3.12
N SER A 118 1.22 -23.49 -2.90
CA SER A 118 1.03 -24.58 -3.86
C SER A 118 0.49 -24.04 -5.19
N VAL A 119 -0.45 -23.09 -5.15
CA VAL A 119 -1.02 -22.44 -6.34
C VAL A 119 0.07 -21.75 -7.17
N LEU A 120 1.02 -21.09 -6.51
CA LEU A 120 2.14 -20.43 -7.19
C LEU A 120 3.10 -21.46 -7.82
N THR A 121 3.42 -22.54 -7.10
CA THR A 121 4.30 -23.61 -7.62
C THR A 121 3.68 -24.37 -8.79
N GLU A 122 2.39 -24.72 -8.70
CA GLU A 122 1.63 -25.38 -9.77
C GLU A 122 1.50 -24.48 -11.02
N ALA A 123 1.51 -23.15 -10.84
CA ALA A 123 1.55 -22.18 -11.93
C ALA A 123 2.94 -22.03 -12.57
N GLY A 124 3.96 -22.74 -12.08
CA GLY A 124 5.31 -22.78 -12.63
C GLY A 124 6.30 -21.82 -11.98
N ALA A 125 5.97 -21.21 -10.82
CA ALA A 125 6.89 -20.39 -10.07
C ALA A 125 7.81 -21.23 -9.16
N THR A 126 9.07 -20.83 -9.04
CA THR A 126 10.00 -21.35 -8.03
C THR A 126 9.88 -20.51 -6.76
N ILE A 127 9.57 -21.15 -5.63
CA ILE A 127 9.47 -20.48 -4.33
C ILE A 127 10.80 -20.61 -3.58
N VAL A 128 11.38 -19.48 -3.20
CA VAL A 128 12.60 -19.41 -2.38
C VAL A 128 12.19 -19.16 -0.93
N GLN A 129 12.29 -20.21 -0.11
CA GLN A 129 11.77 -20.20 1.26
C GLN A 129 12.59 -19.32 2.21
N ASP A 130 13.90 -19.17 2.03
CA ASP A 130 14.76 -18.46 2.97
C ASP A 130 15.19 -17.07 2.47
N ALA A 131 14.27 -16.34 1.83
CA ALA A 131 14.53 -15.00 1.28
C ALA A 131 14.36 -13.92 2.35
N ASN A 132 15.04 -14.07 3.50
CA ASN A 132 14.88 -13.20 4.67
C ASN A 132 15.31 -11.75 4.40
N PHE A 133 14.65 -10.80 5.07
CA PHE A 133 15.14 -9.42 5.16
C PHE A 133 16.24 -9.38 6.23
N THR A 134 17.46 -9.02 5.83
CA THR A 134 18.64 -9.04 6.71
C THR A 134 18.57 -7.97 7.80
N ALA A 135 17.80 -6.89 7.58
CA ALA A 135 17.58 -5.83 8.57
C ALA A 135 16.24 -5.96 9.33
N TRP A 136 15.53 -7.09 9.22
CA TRP A 136 14.20 -7.22 9.84
C TRP A 136 14.21 -7.08 11.35
N GLU A 137 15.23 -7.58 12.06
CA GLU A 137 15.28 -7.46 13.52
C GLU A 137 15.38 -6.01 13.98
N GLU A 138 16.02 -5.16 13.18
CA GLU A 138 16.17 -3.73 13.47
C GLU A 138 14.97 -2.90 12.99
N PHE A 139 14.34 -3.30 11.88
CA PHE A 139 13.27 -2.56 11.22
C PHE A 139 12.12 -2.11 12.16
N PRO A 140 11.47 -3.00 12.94
CA PRO A 140 10.31 -2.62 13.77
C PRO A 140 10.70 -1.74 14.96
N GLU A 141 11.95 -1.80 15.42
CA GLU A 141 12.46 -1.01 16.55
C GLU A 141 13.00 0.36 16.10
N SER A 142 13.18 0.56 14.79
CA SER A 142 13.83 1.74 14.26
C SER A 142 12.93 2.98 14.30
N LYS A 143 13.35 3.98 15.08
CA LYS A 143 12.67 5.28 15.15
C LYS A 143 12.73 6.06 13.84
N SER A 144 13.74 5.81 13.00
CA SER A 144 13.93 6.58 11.76
C SER A 144 12.77 6.44 10.79
N VAL A 145 12.05 5.31 10.82
CA VAL A 145 10.88 5.07 9.97
C VAL A 145 9.79 6.12 10.25
N THR A 146 9.47 6.34 11.52
CA THR A 146 8.46 7.32 11.94
C THR A 146 9.00 8.75 11.90
N GLN A 147 10.26 8.97 12.28
CA GLN A 147 10.85 10.32 12.29
C GLN A 147 10.94 10.93 10.89
N VAL A 148 11.25 10.14 9.86
CA VAL A 148 11.23 10.61 8.47
C VAL A 148 9.82 11.02 8.04
N LEU A 149 8.80 10.22 8.37
CA LEU A 149 7.40 10.57 8.08
C LEU A 149 7.00 11.89 8.76
N HIS A 150 7.36 12.07 10.03
CA HIS A 150 7.06 13.28 10.79
C HIS A 150 7.76 14.54 10.23
N ALA A 151 9.05 14.43 9.90
CA ALA A 151 9.83 15.53 9.35
C ALA A 151 9.34 15.93 7.94
N ASP A 152 9.00 14.94 7.11
CA ASP A 152 8.37 15.21 5.82
C ASP A 152 7.01 15.88 5.99
N PHE A 153 6.17 15.38 6.91
CA PHE A 153 4.82 15.91 7.11
C PHE A 153 4.81 17.40 7.44
N ILE A 154 5.74 17.86 8.29
CA ILE A 154 5.92 19.28 8.60
C ILE A 154 6.16 20.09 7.33
N SER A 155 7.15 19.68 6.53
CA SER A 155 7.60 20.41 5.34
C SER A 155 6.56 20.36 4.21
N ASN A 156 5.93 19.18 4.04
CA ASN A 156 5.04 18.92 2.93
C ASN A 156 3.66 19.57 3.14
N ILE A 157 3.15 19.63 4.38
CA ILE A 157 1.91 20.37 4.66
C ILE A 157 2.08 21.86 4.39
N GLU A 158 3.18 22.47 4.84
CA GLU A 158 3.47 23.87 4.57
C GLU A 158 3.59 24.13 3.05
N SER A 159 4.33 23.29 2.34
CA SER A 159 4.44 23.35 0.87
C SER A 159 3.08 23.21 0.17
N TYR A 160 2.21 22.31 0.63
CA TYR A 160 0.85 22.17 0.09
C TYR A 160 -0.01 23.40 0.36
N LEU A 161 -0.06 23.88 1.61
CA LEU A 161 -0.88 25.03 2.01
C LEU A 161 -0.48 26.30 1.27
N SER A 162 0.82 26.50 1.01
CA SER A 162 1.33 27.64 0.24
C SER A 162 0.84 27.69 -1.21
N LYS A 163 0.34 26.57 -1.75
CA LYS A 163 -0.17 26.45 -3.14
C LYS A 163 -1.69 26.64 -3.24
N LEU A 164 -2.39 26.81 -2.11
CA LEU A 164 -3.83 27.04 -2.13
C LEU A 164 -4.14 28.44 -2.68
N GLU A 165 -5.02 28.52 -3.67
CA GLU A 165 -5.48 29.79 -4.23
C GLU A 165 -6.25 30.63 -3.20
N THR A 166 -6.97 29.97 -2.30
CA THR A 166 -7.75 30.61 -1.24
C THR A 166 -7.45 29.95 0.11
N ASN A 167 -7.11 30.76 1.10
CA ASN A 167 -6.83 30.32 2.47
C ASN A 167 -7.62 31.20 3.47
N PRO A 168 -8.94 30.96 3.62
CA PRO A 168 -9.83 31.86 4.35
C PRO A 168 -9.56 31.87 5.87
N ASN A 169 -8.93 30.80 6.39
CA ASN A 169 -8.60 30.65 7.80
C ASN A 169 -7.13 31.00 8.10
N ASN A 170 -6.37 31.47 7.10
CA ASN A 170 -4.97 31.88 7.23
C ASN A 170 -4.08 30.80 7.87
N ILE A 171 -4.24 29.53 7.46
CA ILE A 171 -3.50 28.36 7.95
C ILE A 171 -2.30 28.11 7.03
N HIS A 172 -1.07 28.22 7.54
CA HIS A 172 0.14 28.09 6.72
C HIS A 172 1.04 26.93 7.13
N THR A 173 0.99 26.54 8.40
CA THR A 173 1.87 25.53 8.98
C THR A 173 1.09 24.39 9.60
N LEU A 174 1.78 23.27 9.91
CA LEU A 174 1.20 22.21 10.73
C LEU A 174 0.78 22.72 12.12
N GLN A 175 1.50 23.70 12.67
CA GLN A 175 1.15 24.32 13.95
C GLN A 175 -0.18 25.07 13.86
N ASP A 176 -0.41 25.82 12.78
CA ASP A 176 -1.67 26.53 12.54
C ASP A 176 -2.81 25.53 12.35
N LEU A 177 -2.57 24.48 11.54
CA LEU A 177 -3.57 23.44 11.26
C LEU A 177 -3.97 22.73 12.56
N ARG A 178 -3.00 22.31 13.37
CA ARG A 178 -3.22 21.75 14.71
C ARG A 178 -4.02 22.69 15.59
N LYS A 179 -3.63 23.96 15.68
CA LYS A 179 -4.33 24.95 16.52
C LYS A 179 -5.79 25.13 16.07
N TYR A 180 -6.00 25.25 14.76
CA TYR A 180 -7.34 25.35 14.18
C TYR A 180 -8.18 24.13 14.54
N THR A 181 -7.67 22.91 14.28
CA THR A 181 -8.36 21.65 14.57
C THR A 181 -8.70 21.49 16.06
N GLN A 182 -7.81 21.90 16.96
CA GLN A 182 -8.07 21.83 18.40
C GLN A 182 -9.06 22.87 18.92
N SER A 183 -9.29 23.96 18.17
CA SER A 183 -10.14 25.08 18.58
C SER A 183 -11.52 25.09 17.93
N ASP A 184 -11.69 24.43 16.79
CA ASP A 184 -12.95 24.43 16.05
C ASP A 184 -13.87 23.31 16.54
N PRO A 185 -15.09 23.62 17.03
CA PRO A 185 -16.00 22.61 17.56
C PRO A 185 -16.47 21.58 16.52
N ARG A 186 -16.35 21.87 15.21
CA ARG A 186 -16.71 20.93 14.14
C ARG A 186 -15.73 19.76 14.02
N GLU A 187 -14.52 19.94 14.54
CA GLU A 187 -13.45 18.93 14.45
C GLU A 187 -13.50 17.90 15.57
N ASP A 188 -14.40 18.08 16.55
CA ASP A 188 -14.64 17.13 17.66
C ASP A 188 -13.38 16.83 18.48
N TYR A 189 -12.50 17.81 18.67
CA TYR A 189 -11.34 17.67 19.56
C TYR A 189 -11.77 17.76 21.04
N PRO A 190 -11.30 16.87 21.94
CA PRO A 190 -10.28 15.83 21.75
C PRO A 190 -10.81 14.42 21.39
N GLY A 191 -12.09 14.27 21.05
CA GLY A 191 -12.65 12.99 20.59
C GLY A 191 -11.99 12.46 19.30
N ARG A 192 -11.61 13.37 18.40
CA ARG A 192 -10.68 13.15 17.29
C ARG A 192 -9.37 13.87 17.59
N ASP A 193 -8.39 13.12 18.08
CA ASP A 193 -7.13 13.70 18.55
C ASP A 193 -6.18 14.12 17.41
N THR A 194 -5.17 14.91 17.78
CA THR A 194 -4.08 15.35 16.88
C THR A 194 -2.73 14.73 17.27
N VAL A 195 -2.71 13.60 17.96
CA VAL A 195 -1.51 13.07 18.65
C VAL A 195 -0.33 12.86 17.68
N GLN A 196 -0.59 12.48 16.44
CA GLN A 196 0.48 12.33 15.43
C GLN A 196 1.07 13.68 14.99
N TRP A 197 0.26 14.74 14.98
CA TRP A 197 0.72 16.09 14.66
C TRP A 197 1.51 16.67 15.83
N ASP A 198 1.03 16.44 17.06
CA ASP A 198 1.76 16.73 18.30
C ASP A 198 3.14 16.06 18.31
N ALA A 199 3.20 14.77 18.00
CA ALA A 199 4.44 14.01 17.93
C ALA A 199 5.39 14.55 16.85
N ALA A 200 4.87 14.89 15.67
CA ALA A 200 5.67 15.46 14.60
C ALA A 200 6.29 16.80 15.00
N LEU A 201 5.47 17.72 15.52
CA LEU A 201 5.93 19.04 15.99
C LEU A 201 6.94 18.92 17.14
N ALA A 202 6.79 17.93 18.02
CA ALA A 202 7.71 17.69 19.13
C ALA A 202 9.11 17.22 18.69
N VAL A 203 9.27 16.68 17.47
CA VAL A 203 10.61 16.34 16.94
C VAL A 203 11.44 17.61 16.72
N GLY A 204 10.80 18.73 16.37
CA GLY A 204 11.46 20.02 16.19
C GLY A 204 12.36 20.12 14.95
N ILE A 205 12.25 19.19 14.00
CA ILE A 205 12.99 19.18 12.73
C ILE A 205 12.01 19.03 11.56
N ASN A 206 12.46 19.39 10.37
CA ASN A 206 11.73 19.16 9.13
C ASN A 206 12.66 18.42 8.13
N ASN A 207 12.20 18.14 6.92
CA ASN A 207 12.97 17.33 5.97
C ASN A 207 14.11 18.09 5.26
N THR A 208 14.26 19.38 5.55
CA THR A 208 15.41 20.20 5.12
C THR A 208 16.50 20.30 6.19
N SER A 209 16.22 19.87 7.43
CA SER A 209 17.17 19.88 8.54
C SER A 209 18.33 18.90 8.29
N PRO A 210 19.58 19.22 8.66
CA PRO A 210 20.72 18.31 8.53
C PRO A 210 20.52 16.95 9.21
N GLU A 211 19.81 16.93 10.34
CA GLU A 211 19.50 15.76 11.15
C GLU A 211 18.57 14.76 10.44
N PHE A 212 17.82 15.21 9.43
CA PHE A 212 16.93 14.37 8.63
C PHE A 212 17.71 13.32 7.82
N TRP A 213 18.85 13.71 7.24
CA TRP A 213 19.55 12.89 6.25
C TRP A 213 20.06 11.55 6.80
N PRO A 214 20.67 11.47 8.00
CA PRO A 214 21.01 10.18 8.61
C PRO A 214 19.80 9.28 8.85
N MET A 215 18.65 9.85 9.24
CA MET A 215 17.41 9.08 9.45
C MET A 215 16.90 8.52 8.12
N TYR A 216 16.90 9.34 7.07
CA TYR A 216 16.52 8.92 5.73
C TYR A 216 17.46 7.85 5.16
N GLN A 217 18.78 8.02 5.31
CA GLN A 217 19.78 7.01 4.93
C GLN A 217 19.56 5.68 5.67
N ASN A 218 19.19 5.73 6.96
CA ASN A 218 18.86 4.52 7.69
C ASN A 218 17.64 3.81 7.10
N ASN A 219 16.58 4.55 6.75
CA ASN A 219 15.41 3.98 6.07
C ASN A 219 15.77 3.34 4.72
N LEU A 220 16.65 3.98 3.94
CA LEU A 220 17.17 3.41 2.69
C LEU A 220 17.93 2.10 2.90
N ARG A 221 18.73 1.99 3.97
CA ARG A 221 19.38 0.72 4.33
C ARG A 221 18.36 -0.33 4.75
N LEU A 222 17.44 0.02 5.65
CA LEU A 222 16.45 -0.90 6.21
C LEU A 222 15.51 -1.49 5.15
N GLY A 223 14.95 -0.65 4.27
CA GLY A 223 14.04 -1.10 3.21
C GLY A 223 14.73 -1.53 1.91
N GLY A 224 15.93 -1.00 1.65
CA GLY A 224 16.70 -1.24 0.44
C GLY A 224 17.56 -2.48 0.59
N GLU A 225 18.85 -2.30 0.87
CA GLU A 225 19.83 -3.40 1.00
C GLU A 225 19.40 -4.43 2.07
N GLY A 226 18.95 -3.95 3.22
CA GLY A 226 18.48 -4.79 4.33
C GLY A 226 17.09 -5.42 4.11
N GLY A 227 16.35 -4.93 3.12
CA GLY A 227 14.95 -5.23 2.90
C GLY A 227 14.65 -5.74 1.50
N VAL A 228 13.64 -5.15 0.86
CA VAL A 228 13.06 -5.63 -0.40
C VAL A 228 14.09 -5.68 -1.52
N LEU A 229 14.82 -4.57 -1.76
CA LEU A 229 15.73 -4.48 -2.91
C LEU A 229 16.93 -5.43 -2.80
N GLY A 230 17.55 -5.52 -1.61
CA GLY A 230 18.66 -6.42 -1.38
C GLY A 230 18.23 -7.89 -1.43
N THR A 231 17.05 -8.23 -0.92
CA THR A 231 16.54 -9.60 -0.98
C THR A 231 16.22 -10.02 -2.42
N LEU A 232 15.62 -9.14 -3.22
CA LEU A 232 15.43 -9.40 -4.65
C LEU A 232 16.77 -9.69 -5.36
N ALA A 233 17.79 -8.88 -5.08
CA ALA A 233 19.12 -9.02 -5.69
C ALA A 233 19.84 -10.30 -5.25
N ARG A 234 19.98 -10.54 -3.93
CA ARG A 234 20.70 -11.69 -3.36
C ARG A 234 20.18 -13.02 -3.85
N HIS A 235 18.86 -13.16 -3.94
CA HIS A 235 18.20 -14.42 -4.30
C HIS A 235 17.78 -14.51 -5.78
N LYS A 236 18.08 -13.47 -6.58
CA LYS A 236 17.69 -13.34 -7.99
C LYS A 236 16.19 -13.57 -8.18
N LEU A 237 15.38 -12.78 -7.47
CA LEU A 237 13.93 -12.93 -7.42
C LEU A 237 13.24 -11.96 -8.39
N ASP A 238 12.09 -12.38 -8.87
CA ASP A 238 11.15 -11.55 -9.62
C ASP A 238 10.19 -10.78 -8.71
N ALA A 239 9.87 -11.35 -7.54
CA ALA A 239 9.03 -10.75 -6.52
C ALA A 239 9.29 -11.38 -5.14
N ILE A 240 8.78 -10.72 -4.11
CA ILE A 240 8.67 -11.26 -2.75
C ILE A 240 7.18 -11.29 -2.40
N ILE A 241 6.72 -12.31 -1.69
CA ILE A 241 5.34 -12.40 -1.21
C ILE A 241 5.27 -12.46 0.31
N LEU A 242 4.23 -11.83 0.86
CA LEU A 242 3.85 -11.86 2.26
C LEU A 242 2.31 -11.74 2.38
N PRO A 243 1.73 -12.16 3.51
CA PRO A 243 0.41 -11.67 3.92
C PRO A 243 0.35 -10.13 3.84
N THR A 244 -0.77 -9.58 3.38
CA THR A 244 -0.85 -8.13 3.08
C THR A 244 -0.64 -7.27 4.32
N SER A 245 -1.12 -7.71 5.49
CA SER A 245 -0.91 -7.04 6.77
C SER A 245 0.57 -6.82 7.11
N LEU A 246 1.49 -7.64 6.59
CA LEU A 246 2.94 -7.51 6.76
C LEU A 246 3.64 -6.84 5.58
N ALA A 247 3.08 -6.97 4.38
CA ALA A 247 3.75 -6.61 3.13
C ALA A 247 3.86 -5.10 2.89
N ALA A 248 3.16 -4.27 3.66
CA ALA A 248 3.14 -2.82 3.43
C ALA A 248 4.39 -2.09 3.97
N TYR A 249 5.02 -2.60 5.02
CA TYR A 249 5.95 -1.80 5.83
C TYR A 249 7.30 -1.55 5.13
N VAL A 250 8.09 -2.60 4.92
CA VAL A 250 9.44 -2.52 4.33
C VAL A 250 9.46 -1.87 2.93
N PRO A 251 8.57 -2.19 1.97
CA PRO A 251 8.57 -1.53 0.67
C PRO A 251 8.17 -0.05 0.73
N SER A 252 7.42 0.39 1.75
CA SER A 252 6.99 1.79 1.83
C SER A 252 8.15 2.74 2.15
N VAL A 253 9.12 2.35 3.00
CA VAL A 253 10.24 3.24 3.36
C VAL A 253 11.19 3.53 2.21
N VAL A 254 11.20 2.68 1.19
CA VAL A 254 12.00 2.84 -0.04
C VAL A 254 11.13 3.05 -1.27
N GLY A 255 9.81 3.19 -1.12
CA GLY A 255 8.93 3.52 -2.23
C GLY A 255 8.84 2.48 -3.36
N THR A 256 9.03 1.19 -3.08
CA THR A 256 8.91 0.12 -4.10
C THR A 256 7.46 -0.37 -4.25
N PRO A 257 7.05 -0.93 -5.41
CA PRO A 257 5.65 -1.25 -5.67
C PRO A 257 5.19 -2.51 -4.93
N VAL A 258 3.91 -2.52 -4.56
CA VAL A 258 3.22 -3.64 -3.91
C VAL A 258 1.83 -3.81 -4.50
N ILE A 259 1.44 -5.04 -4.80
CA ILE A 259 0.09 -5.39 -5.27
C ILE A 259 -0.52 -6.40 -4.33
N THR A 260 -1.61 -6.03 -3.66
CA THR A 260 -2.42 -6.95 -2.87
C THR A 260 -3.54 -7.54 -3.71
N VAL A 261 -3.79 -8.84 -3.56
CA VAL A 261 -4.94 -9.54 -4.13
C VAL A 261 -5.64 -10.37 -3.05
N PRO A 262 -6.96 -10.57 -3.18
CA PRO A 262 -7.72 -11.42 -2.27
C PRO A 262 -7.13 -12.83 -2.10
N LEU A 263 -7.02 -13.28 -0.85
CA LEU A 263 -6.49 -14.59 -0.49
C LEU A 263 -7.51 -15.45 0.27
N GLY A 264 -8.36 -14.86 1.10
CA GLY A 264 -9.29 -15.61 1.91
C GLY A 264 -10.08 -14.73 2.86
N ALA A 265 -10.71 -15.36 3.84
CA ALA A 265 -11.38 -14.70 4.94
C ALA A 265 -11.27 -15.52 6.22
N TYR A 266 -11.49 -14.87 7.36
CA TYR A 266 -11.49 -15.56 8.65
C TYR A 266 -12.60 -16.62 8.72
N PRO A 267 -12.31 -17.79 9.31
CA PRO A 267 -13.18 -18.95 9.28
C PRO A 267 -14.45 -18.76 10.11
N LYS A 268 -15.41 -19.66 9.90
CA LYS A 268 -16.64 -19.72 10.69
C LYS A 268 -16.37 -19.81 12.18
N GLY A 269 -17.10 -19.04 12.99
CA GLY A 269 -16.93 -19.00 14.44
C GLY A 269 -15.74 -18.18 14.93
N THR A 270 -15.09 -17.41 14.04
CA THR A 270 -14.08 -16.42 14.44
C THR A 270 -14.70 -15.40 15.39
N LYS A 271 -14.10 -15.23 16.57
CA LYS A 271 -14.54 -14.27 17.58
C LYS A 271 -14.39 -12.85 17.05
N THR A 272 -15.44 -12.05 17.19
CA THR A 272 -15.40 -10.63 16.83
C THR A 272 -14.41 -9.88 17.70
N VAL A 273 -13.47 -9.19 17.06
CA VAL A 273 -12.53 -8.24 17.66
C VAL A 273 -12.80 -6.87 17.09
N TYR A 274 -13.01 -5.90 17.98
CA TYR A 274 -13.19 -4.49 17.60
C TYR A 274 -11.86 -3.75 17.72
N ASN A 275 -11.73 -2.66 16.98
CA ASN A 275 -10.62 -1.73 17.15
C ASN A 275 -10.60 -1.13 18.56
N LYS A 276 -9.52 -0.41 18.89
CA LYS A 276 -9.34 0.25 20.20
C LYS A 276 -10.47 1.22 20.58
N PHE A 277 -11.20 1.74 19.59
CA PHE A 277 -12.31 2.67 19.79
C PHE A 277 -13.67 1.95 19.95
N GLY A 278 -13.73 0.62 19.77
CA GLY A 278 -14.95 -0.17 19.86
C GLY A 278 -15.94 0.05 18.71
N ASN A 279 -15.60 0.84 17.69
CA ASN A 279 -16.53 1.29 16.65
C ASN A 279 -16.32 0.62 15.28
N LEU A 280 -15.28 -0.19 15.13
CA LEU A 280 -14.99 -0.92 13.90
C LEU A 280 -14.68 -2.38 14.21
N VAL A 281 -15.33 -3.30 13.50
CA VAL A 281 -14.99 -4.71 13.54
C VAL A 281 -13.70 -4.93 12.75
N GLN A 282 -12.61 -5.27 13.42
CA GLN A 282 -11.31 -5.54 12.79
C GLN A 282 -11.17 -6.99 12.35
N VAL A 283 -11.66 -7.92 13.18
CA VAL A 283 -11.62 -9.36 12.89
C VAL A 283 -12.97 -9.96 13.24
N ALA A 284 -13.52 -10.74 12.33
CA ALA A 284 -14.75 -11.51 12.51
C ALA A 284 -14.84 -12.55 11.38
N GLU A 285 -15.72 -13.52 11.53
CA GLU A 285 -16.07 -14.45 10.45
C GLU A 285 -16.36 -13.68 9.14
N ASN A 286 -15.84 -14.20 8.02
CA ASN A 286 -15.98 -13.63 6.68
C ASN A 286 -15.31 -12.26 6.46
N ILE A 287 -14.58 -11.68 7.44
CA ILE A 287 -13.69 -10.57 7.14
C ILE A 287 -12.55 -11.07 6.25
N PRO A 288 -12.34 -10.46 5.07
CA PRO A 288 -11.34 -10.89 4.10
C PRO A 288 -9.92 -10.46 4.50
N PHE A 289 -8.94 -11.17 3.96
CA PHE A 289 -7.52 -10.84 4.02
C PHE A 289 -6.82 -11.18 2.70
N GLY A 290 -5.64 -10.61 2.47
CA GLY A 290 -4.97 -10.63 1.17
C GLY A 290 -3.55 -11.21 1.19
N ILE A 291 -3.05 -11.56 0.01
CA ILE A 291 -1.64 -11.82 -0.27
C ILE A 291 -1.08 -10.67 -1.11
N SER A 292 0.15 -10.26 -0.82
CA SER A 292 0.79 -9.15 -1.52
C SER A 292 2.07 -9.58 -2.24
N PHE A 293 2.24 -9.05 -3.45
CA PHE A 293 3.44 -9.19 -4.27
C PHE A 293 4.22 -7.87 -4.22
N MET A 294 5.46 -7.92 -3.72
CA MET A 294 6.38 -6.79 -3.62
C MET A 294 7.48 -6.93 -4.68
N GLY A 295 7.92 -5.82 -5.26
CA GLY A 295 8.90 -5.83 -6.36
C GLY A 295 9.97 -4.76 -6.25
N ALA A 296 10.80 -4.69 -7.28
CA ALA A 296 11.79 -3.63 -7.45
C ALA A 296 11.09 -2.35 -7.92
N HIS A 297 11.77 -1.20 -7.81
CA HIS A 297 11.31 0.02 -8.47
C HIS A 297 10.97 -0.24 -9.93
N TRP A 298 9.85 0.32 -10.38
CA TRP A 298 9.38 0.24 -11.77
C TRP A 298 9.04 -1.17 -12.26
N SER A 299 8.82 -2.13 -11.35
CA SER A 299 8.47 -3.51 -11.70
C SER A 299 6.96 -3.78 -11.73
N GLU A 300 6.11 -2.75 -11.80
CA GLU A 300 4.64 -2.89 -11.73
C GLU A 300 4.11 -3.84 -12.79
N GLU A 301 4.60 -3.77 -14.03
CA GLU A 301 4.16 -4.66 -15.11
C GLU A 301 4.39 -6.14 -14.75
N LYS A 302 5.56 -6.46 -14.19
CA LYS A 302 5.88 -7.83 -13.76
C LYS A 302 4.97 -8.27 -12.62
N LEU A 303 4.79 -7.40 -11.60
CA LEU A 303 3.94 -7.68 -10.45
C LEU A 303 2.47 -7.87 -10.86
N ILE A 304 1.95 -7.03 -11.76
CA ILE A 304 0.59 -7.14 -12.30
C ILE A 304 0.40 -8.48 -12.97
N GLY A 305 1.36 -8.94 -13.77
CA GLY A 305 1.30 -10.26 -14.40
C GLY A 305 1.22 -11.40 -13.38
N MET A 306 2.09 -11.40 -12.37
CA MET A 306 2.11 -12.43 -11.33
C MET A 306 0.83 -12.41 -10.47
N ALA A 307 0.40 -11.22 -10.05
CA ALA A 307 -0.82 -11.03 -9.28
C ALA A 307 -2.07 -11.46 -10.07
N TYR A 308 -2.15 -11.11 -11.36
CA TYR A 308 -3.25 -11.53 -12.24
C TYR A 308 -3.29 -13.05 -12.41
N ALA A 309 -2.16 -13.67 -12.71
CA ALA A 309 -2.10 -15.13 -12.88
C ALA A 309 -2.50 -15.88 -11.60
N PHE A 310 -2.16 -15.35 -10.41
CA PHE A 310 -2.61 -15.88 -9.13
C PHE A 310 -4.11 -15.64 -8.90
N GLU A 311 -4.60 -14.42 -9.12
CA GLU A 311 -6.01 -14.06 -9.00
C GLU A 311 -6.89 -14.99 -9.85
N GLN A 312 -6.54 -15.21 -11.11
CA GLN A 312 -7.35 -16.02 -12.04
C GLN A 312 -7.39 -17.51 -11.67
N ARG A 313 -6.41 -18.02 -10.94
CA ARG A 313 -6.39 -19.42 -10.46
C ARG A 313 -7.20 -19.60 -9.18
N THR A 314 -7.33 -18.54 -8.40
CA THR A 314 -7.92 -18.63 -7.07
C THR A 314 -9.33 -18.07 -7.00
N LEU A 315 -9.61 -16.99 -7.74
CA LEU A 315 -10.89 -16.27 -7.80
C LEU A 315 -11.50 -16.03 -6.40
N PHE A 316 -10.65 -15.79 -5.39
CA PHE A 316 -11.09 -15.71 -3.98
C PHE A 316 -12.17 -14.66 -3.75
N ARG A 317 -12.11 -13.54 -4.48
CA ARG A 317 -13.14 -12.50 -4.41
C ARG A 317 -14.55 -13.04 -4.69
N GLN A 318 -14.68 -14.03 -5.58
CA GLN A 318 -15.96 -14.61 -5.99
C GLN A 318 -16.44 -15.71 -5.03
N LYS A 319 -15.55 -16.23 -4.17
CA LYS A 319 -15.88 -17.29 -3.20
C LYS A 319 -16.51 -16.75 -1.92
N LEU A 320 -16.30 -15.48 -1.62
CA LEU A 320 -16.85 -14.84 -0.42
C LEU A 320 -18.22 -14.23 -0.72
N LYS A 321 -19.22 -14.66 0.06
CA LYS A 321 -20.56 -14.09 0.00
C LYS A 321 -20.51 -12.66 0.54
N ARG A 322 -20.97 -11.70 -0.26
CA ARG A 322 -21.18 -10.32 0.19
C ARG A 322 -22.58 -10.19 0.79
N TYR A 323 -22.67 -9.48 1.90
CA TYR A 323 -23.96 -9.16 2.53
C TYR A 323 -24.63 -7.96 1.85
N ILE A 324 -23.82 -7.04 1.32
CA ILE A 324 -24.26 -5.87 0.56
C ILE A 324 -23.51 -5.88 -0.76
N GLU A 325 -24.25 -5.88 -1.86
CA GLU A 325 -23.69 -5.83 -3.21
C GLU A 325 -24.13 -4.54 -3.89
N PRO A 326 -23.21 -3.83 -4.57
CA PRO A 326 -23.60 -2.70 -5.40
C PRO A 326 -24.50 -3.20 -6.54
N HIS A 327 -25.66 -2.57 -6.70
CA HIS A 327 -26.61 -2.88 -7.78
C HIS A 327 -26.26 -2.21 -9.11
N SER A 328 -25.24 -1.36 -9.13
CA SER A 328 -24.86 -0.54 -10.29
C SER A 328 -23.39 -0.73 -10.61
N GLU A 329 -23.11 -0.89 -11.90
CA GLU A 329 -21.76 -0.91 -12.47
C GLU A 329 -21.55 0.34 -13.31
N ILE A 330 -20.32 0.88 -13.34
CA ILE A 330 -19.99 2.08 -14.13
C ILE A 330 -20.37 1.88 -15.61
N ALA A 331 -20.16 0.67 -16.15
CA ALA A 331 -20.57 0.34 -17.52
C ALA A 331 -22.10 0.46 -17.71
N GLY A 332 -22.88 -0.01 -16.74
CA GLY A 332 -24.34 0.14 -16.75
C GLY A 332 -24.75 1.61 -16.69
N LEU A 333 -24.15 2.39 -15.80
CA LEU A 333 -24.43 3.83 -15.67
C LEU A 333 -24.06 4.64 -16.93
N LEU A 334 -22.96 4.27 -17.60
CA LEU A 334 -22.56 4.89 -18.86
C LEU A 334 -23.50 4.50 -20.01
N GLN A 335 -23.98 3.26 -20.03
CA GLN A 335 -24.94 2.79 -21.01
C GLN A 335 -26.31 3.42 -20.80
N ASP A 336 -26.77 3.57 -19.55
CA ASP A 336 -28.00 4.28 -19.21
C ASP A 336 -27.93 5.75 -19.62
N ARG A 337 -26.80 6.42 -19.35
CA ARG A 337 -26.56 7.79 -19.85
C ARG A 337 -26.52 7.88 -21.37
N ALA A 338 -25.88 6.94 -22.05
CA ALA A 338 -25.87 6.87 -23.51
C ALA A 338 -27.27 6.63 -24.10
N ASN A 339 -28.13 5.94 -23.36
CA ASN A 339 -29.52 5.65 -23.71
C ASN A 339 -30.51 6.74 -23.24
N GLY A 340 -30.04 7.86 -22.67
CA GLY A 340 -30.89 8.94 -22.17
C GLY A 340 -31.71 8.60 -20.92
N VAL A 341 -31.38 7.49 -20.24
CA VAL A 341 -31.95 7.12 -18.95
C VAL A 341 -31.15 7.83 -17.87
N CYS A 342 -31.53 9.07 -17.56
CA CYS A 342 -31.05 9.75 -16.36
C CYS A 342 -31.79 9.16 -15.16
N THR A 343 -31.06 8.50 -14.25
CA THR A 343 -31.52 8.23 -12.88
C THR A 343 -31.17 9.39 -11.96
#